data_AF-A0A7V5U2Z5-F1
#
_entry.id   AF-A0A7V5U2Z5-F1
#
_cell.length_a   1.000
_cell.length_b   1.000
_cell.length_c   1.000
_cell.angle_alpha   90.00
_cell.angle_beta   90.00
_cell.angle_gamma   90.00
#
_symmetry.space_group_name_H-M   'P 1'
#
loop_
_entity.id
_entity.type
_entity.pdbx_description
1 polymer ?
#
loop_
_entity_poly.entity_id
_entity_poly.type
_entity_poly.pdbx_seq_one_letter_code
_entity_poly.pdbx_strand_id
1 'polypeptide(L)'
;MRELQRYLHDLIDRVIYLQDIKGENWQGCALLLDELQKLKEDFYQISEAKCQERLESLENRLKILEDRAAAALTPYEIVKITRHPQRFTLLDILENVYDSYTELGGEGDINVDPAVICARAVISRRVGDKVFLHQV
;
A
#
# COMPACT_ATOMS: atom_id res chain seq x y z
N MET A 1 1.52 21.79 2.88
CA MET A 1 0.25 21.21 3.40
C MET A 1 -0.28 19.96 2.67
N ARG A 2 -0.55 19.95 1.35
CA ARG A 2 -1.20 18.80 0.67
C ARG A 2 -0.45 17.46 0.82
N GLU A 3 0.88 17.50 0.77
CA GLU A 3 1.73 16.31 0.96
C GLU A 3 1.62 15.74 2.38
N LEU A 4 1.59 16.60 3.40
CA LEU A 4 1.40 16.19 4.79
C LEU A 4 0.01 15.58 5.03
N GLN A 5 -1.01 16.06 4.32
CA GLN A 5 -2.35 15.49 4.39
C GLN A 5 -2.42 14.09 3.78
N ARG A 6 -1.75 13.87 2.63
CA ARG A 6 -1.59 12.53 2.05
C ARG A 6 -0.82 11.63 3.00
N TYR A 7 0.30 12.11 3.55
CA TYR A 7 1.11 11.33 4.47
C TYR A 7 0.32 10.90 5.72
N LEU A 8 -0.48 11.80 6.31
CA LEU A 8 -1.37 11.46 7.41
C LEU A 8 -2.39 10.38 7.03
N HIS A 9 -3.00 10.50 5.85
CA HIS A 9 -3.96 9.50 5.36
C HIS A 9 -3.29 8.13 5.18
N ASP A 10 -2.10 8.08 4.59
CA ASP A 10 -1.33 6.85 4.39
C ASP A 10 -1.00 6.17 5.73
N LEU A 11 -0.66 6.95 6.77
CA LEU A 11 -0.41 6.41 8.11
C LEU A 11 -1.69 5.84 8.74
N ILE A 12 -2.83 6.52 8.60
CA ILE A 12 -4.11 6.02 9.11
C ILE A 12 -4.46 4.69 8.43
N ASP A 13 -4.32 4.61 7.11
CA ASP A 13 -4.65 3.41 6.34
C ASP A 13 -3.77 2.22 6.73
N ARG A 14 -2.47 2.46 6.98
CA ARG A 14 -1.54 1.44 7.49
C ARG A 14 -1.95 0.91 8.87
N VAL A 15 -2.43 1.79 9.75
CA VAL A 15 -2.91 1.38 11.09
C VAL A 15 -4.19 0.56 11.00
N ILE A 16 -5.13 0.97 10.14
CA ILE A 16 -6.36 0.22 9.88
C ILE A 16 -6.02 -1.17 9.34
N TYR A 17 -5.13 -1.25 8.35
CA TYR A 17 -4.64 -2.52 7.81
C TYR A 17 -4.05 -3.44 8.90
N LEU A 18 -3.25 -2.86 9.80
CA LEU A 18 -2.66 -3.61 10.91
C LEU A 18 -3.73 -4.10 11.91
N GLN A 19 -4.75 -3.28 12.19
CA GLN A 19 -5.91 -3.66 13.01
C GLN A 19 -6.74 -4.77 12.36
N ASP A 20 -6.97 -4.73 11.04
CA ASP A 20 -7.73 -5.77 10.34
C ASP A 20 -7.04 -7.15 10.47
N ILE A 21 -5.71 -7.15 10.43
CA ILE A 21 -4.91 -8.37 10.58
C ILE A 21 -4.88 -8.85 12.03
N LYS A 22 -4.37 -8.01 12.95
CA LYS A 22 -4.06 -8.40 14.35
C LYS A 22 -5.24 -8.24 15.32
N GLY A 23 -6.21 -7.42 14.98
CA GLY A 23 -7.34 -7.02 15.84
C GLY A 23 -7.09 -5.69 16.57
N GLU A 24 -8.19 -5.01 16.91
CA GLU A 24 -8.21 -3.66 17.51
C GLU A 24 -7.38 -3.53 18.80
N ASN A 25 -7.41 -4.57 19.64
CA ASN A 25 -6.77 -4.57 20.96
C ASN A 25 -5.28 -4.95 20.93
N TRP A 26 -4.68 -5.13 19.76
CA TRP A 26 -3.29 -5.57 19.65
C TRP A 26 -2.32 -4.42 19.94
N GLN A 27 -1.53 -4.56 21.02
CA GLN A 27 -0.37 -3.71 21.37
C GLN A 27 -0.57 -2.19 21.26
N GLY A 28 -1.79 -1.68 21.48
CA GLY A 28 -2.08 -0.24 21.44
C GLY A 28 -2.32 0.32 20.04
N CYS A 29 -2.62 -0.51 19.03
CA CYS A 29 -3.03 -0.04 17.70
C CYS A 29 -4.23 0.93 17.76
N ALA A 30 -5.20 0.71 18.64
CA ALA A 30 -6.32 1.62 18.85
C ALA A 30 -5.85 3.03 19.29
N LEU A 31 -4.91 3.10 20.24
CA LEU A 31 -4.37 4.37 20.73
C LEU A 31 -3.63 5.13 19.63
N LEU A 32 -2.87 4.42 18.79
CA LEU A 32 -2.13 5.04 17.68
C LEU A 32 -3.10 5.58 16.62
N LEU A 33 -4.19 4.86 16.35
CA LEU A 33 -5.25 5.34 15.46
C LEU A 33 -5.92 6.61 16.01
N ASP A 34 -6.27 6.62 17.30
CA ASP A 34 -6.87 7.79 17.96
C ASP A 34 -5.93 9.01 17.91
N GLU A 35 -4.62 8.82 18.11
CA GLU A 35 -3.63 9.88 18.01
C GLU A 35 -3.54 10.47 16.60
N LEU A 36 -3.61 9.62 15.55
CA LEU A 36 -3.64 10.07 14.15
C LEU A 36 -4.96 10.76 13.79
N GLN A 37 -6.10 10.27 14.29
CA GLN A 37 -7.40 10.89 14.07
C GLN A 37 -7.48 12.28 14.73
N LYS A 38 -6.98 12.44 15.95
CA LYS A 38 -6.86 13.76 16.59
C LYS A 38 -5.97 14.70 15.79
N LEU A 39 -4.85 14.19 15.26
CA LEU A 39 -3.97 14.99 14.41
C LEU A 39 -4.65 15.43 13.10
N LYS A 40 -5.59 14.62 12.59
CA LYS A 40 -6.42 14.96 11.42
C LYS A 40 -7.39 16.09 11.72
N GLU A 41 -7.99 16.10 12.90
CA GLU A 41 -8.90 17.17 13.35
C GLU A 41 -8.15 18.49 13.57
N ASP A 42 -6.97 18.41 14.21
CA ASP A 42 -6.14 19.58 14.53
C ASP A 42 -5.26 20.05 13.34
N PHE A 43 -5.35 19.40 12.18
CA PHE A 43 -4.40 19.58 11.07
C PHE A 43 -4.26 21.03 10.62
N TYR A 44 -5.35 21.80 10.62
CA TYR A 44 -5.35 23.22 10.23
C TYR A 44 -4.97 24.18 11.37
N GLN A 45 -4.90 23.70 12.61
CA GLN A 45 -4.60 24.52 13.79
C GLN A 45 -3.10 24.50 14.14
N ILE A 46 -2.36 23.51 13.65
CA ILE A 46 -0.95 23.29 13.97
C ILE A 46 -0.07 23.81 12.82
N SER A 47 1.11 24.34 13.15
CA SER A 47 2.10 24.73 12.14
C SER A 47 2.61 23.51 11.36
N GLU A 48 2.98 23.71 10.09
CA GLU A 48 3.45 22.61 9.23
C GLU A 48 4.63 21.86 9.83
N ALA A 49 5.61 22.57 10.40
CA ALA A 49 6.79 21.98 11.02
C ALA A 49 6.45 21.06 12.21
N LYS A 50 5.52 21.49 13.08
CA LYS A 50 5.08 20.70 14.23
C LYS A 50 4.21 19.53 13.81
N CYS A 51 3.43 19.67 12.74
CA CYS A 51 2.68 18.58 12.14
C CYS A 51 3.61 17.50 11.61
N GLN A 52 4.65 17.88 10.86
CA GLN A 52 5.63 16.97 10.31
C GLN A 52 6.38 16.19 11.41
N GLU A 53 6.90 16.88 12.43
CA GLU A 53 7.58 16.23 13.57
C GLU A 53 6.68 15.19 14.25
N ARG A 54 5.39 15.51 14.42
CA ARG A 54 4.43 14.60 15.04
C ARG A 54 4.12 13.40 14.15
N LEU A 55 3.97 13.60 12.83
CA LEU A 55 3.79 12.50 11.87
C LEU A 55 4.98 11.56 11.85
N GLU A 56 6.22 12.08 11.83
CA GLU A 56 7.43 11.28 11.88
C GLU A 56 7.54 10.47 13.19
N SER A 57 7.18 11.08 14.32
CA SER A 57 7.13 10.38 15.60
C SER A 57 6.13 9.23 15.61
N LEU A 58 4.93 9.45 15.06
CA LEU A 58 3.88 8.44 14.95
C LEU A 58 4.24 7.32 13.96
N GLU A 59 4.86 7.67 12.84
CA GLU A 59 5.36 6.69 11.86
C GLU A 59 6.40 5.77 12.49
N ASN A 60 7.35 6.31 13.24
CA ASN A 60 8.38 5.49 13.90
C ASN A 60 7.76 4.49 14.89
N ARG A 61 6.72 4.91 15.64
CA ARG A 61 5.97 4.00 16.52
C ARG A 61 5.24 2.92 15.71
N LEU A 62 4.62 3.31 14.60
CA LEU A 62 3.91 2.39 13.70
C LEU A 62 4.86 1.35 13.10
N LYS A 63 6.05 1.75 12.62
CA LYS A 63 7.06 0.84 12.08
C LYS A 63 7.47 -0.24 13.09
N ILE A 64 7.69 0.14 14.36
CA ILE A 64 8.02 -0.82 15.42
C ILE A 64 6.88 -1.84 15.62
N LEU A 65 5.63 -1.40 15.52
CA LEU A 65 4.46 -2.29 15.62
C LEU A 65 4.35 -3.20 14.39
N GLU A 66 4.56 -2.68 13.18
CA GLU A 66 4.57 -3.45 11.94
C GLU A 66 5.66 -4.54 11.97
N ASP A 67 6.87 -4.21 12.40
CA ASP A 67 7.99 -5.17 12.50
C ASP A 67 7.67 -6.30 13.48
N ARG A 68 7.10 -5.96 14.65
CA ARG A 68 6.66 -6.96 15.64
C ARG A 68 5.52 -7.82 15.11
N ALA A 69 4.59 -7.22 14.37
CA ALA A 69 3.47 -7.94 13.78
C ALA A 69 3.95 -8.95 12.73
N ALA A 70 4.88 -8.52 11.87
CA ALA A 70 5.49 -9.34 10.83
C ALA A 70 6.33 -10.50 11.39
N ALA A 71 7.07 -10.25 12.49
CA ALA A 71 7.88 -11.29 13.14
C ALA A 71 7.05 -12.43 13.75
N ALA A 72 5.79 -12.17 14.10
CA ALA A 72 4.93 -13.12 14.80
C ALA A 72 3.56 -13.25 14.13
N LEU A 73 3.53 -13.66 12.85
CA LEU A 73 2.29 -13.93 12.12
C LEU A 73 1.76 -15.34 12.40
N THR A 74 0.48 -15.44 12.77
CA THR A 74 -0.22 -16.74 12.86
C THR A 74 -0.69 -17.20 11.48
N PRO A 75 -0.91 -18.50 11.25
CA PRO A 75 -1.44 -19.00 9.99
C PRO A 75 -2.76 -18.34 9.57
N TYR A 76 -3.62 -18.00 10.55
CA TYR A 76 -4.87 -17.30 10.28
C TYR A 76 -4.66 -15.85 9.82
N GLU A 77 -3.70 -15.14 10.41
CA GLU A 77 -3.34 -13.78 10.00
C GLU A 77 -2.73 -13.75 8.59
N ILE A 78 -1.97 -14.77 8.20
CA ILE A 78 -1.46 -14.91 6.82
C ILE A 78 -2.64 -15.04 5.84
N VAL A 79 -3.69 -15.79 6.19
CA VAL A 79 -4.90 -15.89 5.37
C VAL A 79 -5.61 -14.53 5.27
N LYS A 80 -5.66 -13.75 6.35
CA LYS A 80 -6.21 -12.39 6.31
C LYS A 80 -5.42 -11.49 5.35
N ILE A 81 -4.09 -11.53 5.40
CA ILE A 81 -3.22 -10.78 4.48
C ILE A 81 -3.46 -11.17 3.02
N THR A 82 -3.61 -12.47 2.74
CA THR A 82 -3.83 -12.95 1.36
C THR A 82 -5.22 -12.61 0.82
N ARG A 83 -6.20 -12.35 1.68
CA ARG A 83 -7.58 -11.99 1.31
C ARG A 83 -7.91 -10.52 1.57
N HIS A 84 -6.92 -9.71 1.92
CA HIS A 84 -7.16 -8.31 2.25
C HIS A 84 -7.61 -7.53 0.99
N PRO A 85 -8.62 -6.65 1.08
CA PRO A 85 -9.07 -5.86 -0.07
C PRO A 85 -7.98 -4.97 -0.68
N GLN A 86 -7.03 -4.50 0.13
CA GLN A 86 -5.88 -3.72 -0.32
C GLN A 86 -4.72 -4.57 -0.89
N ARG A 87 -4.91 -5.89 -1.04
CA ARG A 87 -3.88 -6.72 -1.66
C ARG A 87 -3.76 -6.35 -3.14
N PHE A 88 -2.54 -6.03 -3.56
CA PHE A 88 -2.27 -5.67 -4.95
C PHE A 88 -2.73 -6.77 -5.92
N THR A 89 -3.23 -6.32 -7.05
CA THR A 89 -3.79 -7.10 -8.14
C THR A 89 -2.80 -7.19 -9.30
N LEU A 90 -3.12 -7.97 -10.33
CA LEU A 90 -2.29 -8.03 -11.53
C LEU A 90 -2.21 -6.66 -12.23
N LEU A 91 -3.29 -5.88 -12.25
CA LEU A 91 -3.30 -4.54 -12.83
C LEU A 91 -2.30 -3.63 -12.11
N ASP A 92 -2.25 -3.67 -10.78
CA ASP A 92 -1.27 -2.90 -10.01
C ASP A 92 0.18 -3.27 -10.39
N ILE A 93 0.45 -4.55 -10.66
CA ILE A 93 1.77 -5.00 -11.14
C ILE A 93 2.04 -4.47 -12.54
N LEU A 94 1.07 -4.57 -13.45
CA LEU A 94 1.20 -4.11 -14.83
C LEU A 94 1.48 -2.61 -14.91
N GLU A 95 0.80 -1.82 -14.07
CA GLU A 95 0.96 -0.37 -14.02
C GLU A 95 2.24 0.10 -13.32
N ASN A 96 2.68 -0.58 -12.25
CA ASN A 96 3.79 -0.11 -11.43
C ASN A 96 5.13 -0.80 -11.70
N VAL A 97 5.15 -1.94 -12.40
CA VAL A 97 6.38 -2.72 -12.66
C VAL A 97 6.82 -2.66 -14.12
N TYR A 98 5.90 -2.61 -15.08
CA TYR A 98 6.22 -2.63 -16.50
C TYR A 98 6.15 -1.23 -17.12
N ASP A 99 6.95 -0.99 -18.17
CA ASP A 99 6.98 0.31 -18.85
C ASP A 99 5.77 0.52 -19.75
N SER A 100 5.27 -0.56 -20.34
CA SER A 100 4.05 -0.58 -21.14
C SER A 100 3.48 -1.99 -21.18
N TYR A 101 2.16 -2.09 -21.29
CA TYR A 101 1.48 -3.37 -21.52
C TYR A 101 0.32 -3.19 -22.49
N THR A 102 -0.06 -4.30 -23.14
CA THR A 102 -1.25 -4.37 -23.98
C THR A 102 -2.06 -5.57 -23.52
N GLU A 103 -3.27 -5.31 -23.04
CA GLU A 103 -4.23 -6.37 -22.70
C GLU A 103 -4.59 -7.16 -23.96
N LEU A 104 -4.64 -8.48 -23.80
CA LEU A 104 -4.94 -9.42 -24.87
C LEU A 104 -6.36 -9.96 -24.64
N GLY A 105 -7.26 -9.65 -25.58
CA GLY A 105 -8.58 -10.25 -25.67
C GLY A 105 -8.55 -11.64 -26.31
N GLY A 106 -9.65 -12.37 -26.16
CA GLY A 106 -9.87 -13.63 -26.88
C GLY A 106 -10.05 -13.42 -28.39
N GLU A 107 -10.00 -14.49 -29.17
CA GLU A 107 -10.22 -14.43 -30.62
C GLU A 107 -11.61 -13.82 -30.93
N GLY A 108 -11.61 -12.66 -31.58
CA GLY A 108 -12.82 -11.91 -31.94
C GLY A 108 -13.44 -11.05 -30.84
N ASP A 109 -12.75 -10.85 -29.70
CA ASP A 109 -13.26 -10.11 -28.53
C ASP A 109 -14.60 -10.64 -27.97
N ILE A 110 -14.92 -11.90 -28.29
CA ILE A 110 -16.14 -12.56 -27.84
C ILE A 110 -15.87 -13.15 -26.45
N ASN A 111 -16.68 -12.77 -25.45
CA ASN A 111 -16.66 -13.31 -24.09
C ASN A 111 -15.34 -13.13 -23.31
N VAL A 112 -14.82 -11.90 -23.23
CA VAL A 112 -13.73 -11.58 -22.29
C VAL A 112 -14.23 -11.71 -20.85
N ASP A 113 -13.70 -12.67 -20.10
CA ASP A 113 -14.04 -12.87 -18.68
C ASP A 113 -13.38 -11.76 -17.84
N PRO A 114 -14.15 -10.94 -17.10
CA PRO A 114 -13.57 -9.89 -16.25
C PRO A 114 -12.69 -10.44 -15.12
N ALA A 115 -12.78 -11.73 -14.78
CA ALA A 115 -11.94 -12.34 -13.75
C ALA A 115 -10.54 -12.73 -14.26
N VAL A 116 -10.32 -12.75 -15.58
CA VAL A 116 -9.05 -13.18 -16.19
C VAL A 116 -8.48 -12.06 -17.04
N ILE A 117 -7.28 -11.59 -16.68
CA ILE A 117 -6.55 -10.58 -17.42
C ILE A 117 -5.29 -11.23 -17.99
N CYS A 118 -5.13 -11.13 -19.30
CA CYS A 118 -3.90 -11.49 -20.00
C CYS A 118 -3.35 -10.24 -20.65
N ALA A 119 -2.06 -9.99 -20.50
CA ALA A 119 -1.42 -8.83 -21.11
C ALA A 119 -0.02 -9.22 -21.60
N ARG A 120 0.36 -8.65 -22.74
CA ARG A 120 1.75 -8.64 -23.19
C ARG A 120 2.41 -7.37 -22.66
N ALA A 121 3.47 -7.50 -21.90
CA ALA A 121 4.14 -6.38 -21.27
C ALA A 121 5.57 -6.18 -21.79
N VAL A 122 6.09 -4.97 -21.64
CA VAL A 122 7.46 -4.61 -22.00
C VAL A 122 8.18 -4.11 -20.75
N ILE A 123 9.34 -4.69 -20.48
CA ILE A 123 10.26 -4.23 -19.44
C ILE A 123 11.57 -3.79 -20.08
N SER A 124 11.98 -2.57 -19.78
CA SER A 124 13.22 -1.99 -20.24
C SER A 124 14.34 -2.24 -19.24
N ARG A 125 15.49 -2.65 -19.76
CA ARG A 125 16.72 -2.83 -18.98
C ARG A 125 17.79 -1.92 -19.56
N ARG A 126 18.29 -0.98 -18.76
CA ARG A 126 19.43 -0.16 -19.15
C ARG A 126 20.74 -0.84 -18.73
N VAL A 127 21.68 -0.97 -19.67
CA VAL A 127 23.05 -1.45 -19.43
C VAL A 127 24.01 -0.44 -20.04
N GLY A 128 24.63 0.37 -19.18
CA GLY A 128 25.41 1.54 -19.62
C GLY A 128 24.51 2.56 -20.32
N ASP A 129 24.88 2.93 -21.55
CA ASP A 129 24.11 3.88 -22.38
C ASP A 129 23.08 3.20 -23.30
N LYS A 130 22.96 1.87 -23.25
CA LYS A 130 22.02 1.13 -24.10
C LYS A 130 20.79 0.69 -23.31
N VAL A 131 19.62 0.83 -23.93
CA VAL A 131 18.33 0.36 -23.40
C VAL A 131 17.92 -0.89 -24.18
N PHE A 132 17.65 -1.98 -23.46
CA PHE A 132 17.19 -3.26 -24.00
C PHE A 132 15.73 -3.47 -23.60
N LEU A 133 14.85 -3.68 -24.58
CA LEU A 133 13.44 -3.96 -24.34
C LEU A 133 13.22 -5.47 -24.34
N HIS A 134 12.62 -6.00 -23.27
CA HIS A 134 12.22 -7.40 -23.17
C HIS A 134 10.70 -7.47 -23.13
N GLN A 135 10.12 -8.29 -24.01
CA GLN A 135 8.69 -8.56 -24.04
C GLN A 135 8.41 -9.81 -23.19
N VAL A 136 7.41 -9.71 -22.32
CA VAL A 136 6.97 -10.77 -21.39
C VAL A 136 5.49 -11.05 -21.62
#